data_AF-A0A950GB18-F1
#
_entry.id   AF-A0A950GB18-F1
#
_cell.length_a   1.000
_cell.length_b   1.000
_cell.length_c   1.000
_cell.angle_alpha   90.00
_cell.angle_beta   90.00
_cell.angle_gamma   90.00
#
_symmetry.space_group_name_H-M   'P 1'
#
loop_
_entity.id
_entity.type
_entity.pdbx_description
1 polymer ?
#
loop_
_entity_poly.entity_id
_entity_poly.type
_entity_poly.pdbx_seq_one_letter_code
_entity_poly.pdbx_strand_id
1 'polypeptide(L)'
;MATFAVLLAASPGLAFAAGEQMTDARIQQKLQSEGYTNVRITGHAKDHVDVKATKNGKTEKRAVNPKTGAIKPDEDNDKPDEDEDENND
;
A
#
# COMPACT_ATOMS: atom_id res chain seq x y z
N MET A 1 -15.34 47.28 21.16
CA MET A 1 -16.52 46.54 20.67
C MET A 1 -16.54 46.67 19.15
N ALA A 2 -15.95 45.72 18.43
CA ALA A 2 -16.12 45.58 16.99
C ALA A 2 -16.03 44.09 16.66
N THR A 3 -17.11 43.63 16.06
CA THR A 3 -17.54 42.25 15.89
C THR A 3 -17.21 41.74 14.49
N PHE A 4 -16.85 40.45 14.41
CA PHE A 4 -16.98 39.51 13.29
C PHE A 4 -16.15 39.72 12.00
N ALA A 5 -15.31 38.71 11.70
CA ALA A 5 -15.53 37.82 10.56
C ALA A 5 -14.69 36.54 10.73
N VAL A 6 -15.35 35.43 11.08
CA VAL A 6 -14.79 34.08 10.92
C VAL A 6 -14.79 33.78 9.43
N LEU A 7 -13.63 33.79 8.80
CA LEU A 7 -13.47 33.20 7.47
C LEU A 7 -13.25 31.69 7.67
N LEU A 8 -14.34 30.94 7.59
CA LEU A 8 -14.31 29.49 7.53
C LEU A 8 -13.74 29.09 6.16
N ALA A 9 -12.43 28.87 6.09
CA ALA A 9 -11.81 28.25 4.93
C ALA A 9 -12.27 26.78 4.88
N ALA A 10 -13.37 26.54 4.16
CA ALA A 10 -13.78 25.20 3.77
C ALA A 10 -12.72 24.66 2.81
N SER A 11 -11.74 23.93 3.33
CA SER A 11 -10.87 23.07 2.53
C SER A 11 -11.76 22.00 1.90
N PRO A 12 -11.89 21.89 0.56
CA PRO A 12 -12.45 20.70 -0.07
C PRO A 12 -11.40 19.59 0.04
N GLY A 13 -11.18 19.10 1.26
CA GLY A 13 -10.39 17.91 1.51
C GLY A 13 -11.22 16.68 1.15
N LEU A 14 -11.39 16.46 -0.16
CA LEU A 14 -11.70 15.18 -0.79
C LEU A 14 -12.56 14.25 0.08
N ALA A 15 -13.88 14.46 0.03
CA ALA A 15 -14.82 13.39 0.31
C ALA A 15 -14.57 12.30 -0.74
N PHE A 16 -13.68 11.35 -0.42
CA PHE A 16 -13.42 10.17 -1.24
C PHE A 16 -14.74 9.43 -1.38
N ALA A 17 -15.26 9.37 -2.61
CA ALA A 17 -16.49 8.68 -2.92
C ALA A 17 -16.40 7.23 -2.43
N ALA A 18 -17.27 6.87 -1.50
CA ALA A 18 -17.47 5.51 -1.03
C ALA A 18 -17.98 4.65 -2.19
N GLY A 19 -17.08 4.14 -3.02
CA GLY A 19 -17.41 3.36 -4.21
C GLY A 19 -16.26 3.21 -5.20
N GLU A 20 -15.28 4.11 -5.20
CA GLU A 20 -14.09 3.99 -6.04
C GLU A 20 -13.08 3.05 -5.37
N GLN A 21 -12.92 1.85 -5.93
CA GLN A 21 -11.77 0.99 -5.62
C GLN A 21 -10.50 1.84 -5.75
N MET A 22 -9.59 1.73 -4.77
CA MET A 22 -8.30 2.41 -4.84
C MET A 22 -7.62 2.08 -6.17
N THR A 23 -7.31 3.12 -6.94
CA THR A 23 -6.53 2.99 -8.16
C THR A 23 -5.08 2.66 -7.83
N ASP A 24 -4.35 2.18 -8.82
CA ASP A 24 -2.93 1.81 -8.71
C ASP A 24 -2.08 2.94 -8.14
N ALA A 25 -2.29 4.16 -8.63
CA ALA A 25 -1.63 5.35 -8.13
C ALA A 25 -1.93 5.59 -6.65
N ARG A 26 -3.17 5.33 -6.22
CA ARG A 26 -3.59 5.49 -4.82
C ARG A 26 -2.98 4.43 -3.91
N ILE A 27 -2.85 3.20 -4.40
CA ILE A 27 -2.16 2.09 -3.73
C ILE A 27 -0.67 2.45 -3.56
N GLN A 28 -0.01 2.91 -4.63
CA GLN A 28 1.38 3.33 -4.59
C GLN A 28 1.62 4.46 -3.59
N GLN A 29 0.79 5.52 -3.61
CA GLN A 29 0.88 6.62 -2.65
C GLN A 29 0.74 6.14 -1.21
N LYS A 30 -0.21 5.23 -0.95
CA LYS A 30 -0.41 4.68 0.40
C LYS A 30 0.82 3.89 0.86
N LEU A 31 1.36 3.03 0.01
CA LEU A 31 2.57 2.27 0.33
C LEU A 31 3.76 3.20 0.58
N GLN A 32 3.95 4.22 -0.26
CA GLN A 32 5.01 5.22 -0.04
C GLN A 32 4.86 5.97 1.28
N SER A 33 3.62 6.32 1.66
CA SER A 33 3.33 6.94 2.97
C SER A 33 3.62 6.01 4.16
N GLU A 34 3.59 4.69 3.97
CA GLU A 34 3.88 3.66 4.97
C GLU A 34 5.38 3.28 5.02
N GLY A 35 6.22 4.02 4.28
CA GLY A 35 7.67 3.83 4.21
C GLY A 35 8.13 2.81 3.17
N TYR A 36 7.25 2.36 2.28
CA TYR A 36 7.64 1.48 1.18
C TYR A 36 8.23 2.28 0.02
N THR A 37 9.20 1.67 -0.65
CA THR A 37 9.86 2.23 -1.84
C THR A 37 9.82 1.21 -2.98
N ASN A 38 10.07 1.63 -4.22
CA ASN A 38 10.05 0.75 -5.40
C ASN A 38 8.75 -0.07 -5.54
N VAL A 39 7.60 0.58 -5.34
CA VAL A 39 6.28 -0.06 -5.35
C VAL A 39 5.87 -0.42 -6.78
N ARG A 40 5.70 -1.72 -7.05
CA ARG A 40 5.28 -2.28 -8.35
C ARG A 40 4.10 -3.20 -8.17
N ILE A 41 3.02 -2.94 -8.89
CA ILE A 41 1.85 -3.79 -8.88
C ILE A 41 2.12 -5.00 -9.77
N THR A 42 1.89 -6.19 -9.23
CA THR A 42 2.16 -7.47 -9.89
C THR A 42 0.89 -8.20 -10.31
N GLY A 43 -0.25 -7.89 -9.70
CA GLY A 43 -1.51 -8.57 -9.99
C GLY A 43 -2.71 -7.84 -9.37
N HIS A 44 -3.88 -8.06 -9.96
CA HIS A 44 -5.15 -7.58 -9.44
C HIS A 44 -6.09 -8.77 -9.25
N ALA A 45 -6.46 -9.04 -8.01
CA ALA A 45 -7.49 -9.99 -7.65
C ALA A 45 -8.80 -9.26 -7.32
N LYS A 46 -9.87 -10.03 -7.13
CA LYS A 46 -11.21 -9.49 -6.84
C LYS A 46 -11.29 -8.84 -5.45
N ASP A 47 -10.48 -9.31 -4.52
CA ASP A 47 -10.49 -8.91 -3.11
C ASP A 47 -9.19 -8.23 -2.64
N HIS A 48 -8.10 -8.33 -3.41
CA HIS A 48 -6.81 -7.71 -3.13
C HIS A 48 -6.05 -7.33 -4.42
N VAL A 49 -5.01 -6.53 -4.28
CA VAL A 49 -4.06 -6.16 -5.33
C VAL A 49 -2.68 -6.58 -4.84
N ASP A 50 -1.97 -7.37 -5.63
CA ASP A 50 -0.63 -7.85 -5.29
C ASP A 50 0.40 -6.82 -5.70
N VAL A 51 1.26 -6.48 -4.75
CA VAL A 51 2.25 -5.42 -4.92
C VAL A 51 3.59 -5.90 -4.39
N LYS A 52 4.64 -5.77 -5.21
CA LYS A 52 6.03 -5.87 -4.78
C LYS A 52 6.50 -4.50 -4.31
N ALA A 53 7.03 -4.42 -3.11
CA ALA A 53 7.57 -3.17 -2.59
C ALA A 53 8.80 -3.44 -1.71
N THR A 54 9.69 -2.46 -1.62
CA THR A 54 10.91 -2.54 -0.82
C THR A 54 10.74 -1.76 0.49
N LYS A 55 10.92 -2.42 1.64
CA LYS A 55 10.90 -1.80 2.97
C LYS A 55 12.14 -2.22 3.75
N ASN A 56 12.82 -1.27 4.38
CA ASN A 56 14.10 -1.51 5.07
C ASN A 56 15.16 -2.23 4.20
N GLY A 57 15.19 -1.94 2.89
CA GLY A 57 16.13 -2.56 1.94
C GLY A 57 15.76 -3.97 1.49
N LYS A 58 14.69 -4.57 2.03
CA LYS A 58 14.19 -5.88 1.60
C LYS A 58 12.98 -5.74 0.70
N THR A 59 12.99 -6.44 -0.44
CA THR A 59 11.85 -6.47 -1.36
C THR A 59 10.88 -7.56 -0.92
N GLU A 60 9.64 -7.19 -0.65
CA GLU A 60 8.59 -8.06 -0.12
C GLU A 60 7.32 -7.95 -0.97
N LYS A 61 6.59 -9.06 -1.10
CA LYS A 61 5.26 -9.07 -1.69
C LYS A 61 4.22 -8.73 -0.62
N ARG A 62 3.25 -7.90 -1.00
CA ARG A 62 2.19 -7.38 -0.14
C ARG A 62 0.88 -7.39 -0.91
N ALA A 63 -0.15 -7.91 -0.26
CA ALA A 63 -1.51 -7.84 -0.75
C ALA A 63 -2.18 -6.59 -0.18
N VAL A 64 -2.77 -5.75 -1.04
CA VAL A 64 -3.46 -4.52 -0.67
C VAL A 64 -4.93 -4.67 -0.95
N ASN A 65 -5.79 -4.51 0.06
CA ASN A 65 -7.23 -4.50 -0.14
C ASN A 65 -7.64 -3.18 -0.83
N PRO A 66 -8.16 -3.19 -2.08
CA PRO A 66 -8.47 -1.95 -2.80
C PRO A 66 -9.72 -1.23 -2.25
N LYS A 67 -10.52 -1.88 -1.39
CA LYS A 67 -11.72 -1.27 -0.77
C LYS A 67 -11.38 -0.54 0.52
N THR A 68 -10.45 -1.08 1.32
CA THR A 68 -10.10 -0.55 2.65
C THR A 68 -8.71 0.07 2.72
N GLY A 69 -7.85 -0.22 1.73
CA GLY A 69 -6.43 0.13 1.74
C GLY A 69 -5.60 -0.68 2.75
N ALA A 70 -6.15 -1.73 3.35
CA ALA A 70 -5.41 -2.59 4.28
C ALA A 70 -4.28 -3.31 3.55
N ILE A 71 -3.06 -3.22 4.08
CA ILE A 71 -1.87 -3.89 3.54
C ILE A 71 -1.65 -5.15 4.38
N LYS A 72 -1.52 -6.31 3.73
CA LYS A 72 -1.26 -7.60 4.35
C LYS A 72 -0.01 -8.23 3.74
N PRO A 73 0.72 -9.08 4.49
CA PRO A 73 1.66 -9.99 3.86
C PRO A 73 0.93 -10.81 2.80
N ASP A 74 1.57 -11.00 1.66
CA ASP A 74 1.12 -12.01 0.71
C ASP A 74 1.44 -13.38 1.34
N GLU A 75 0.40 -14.10 1.77
CA GLU A 75 0.50 -15.38 2.49
C GLU A 75 1.11 -16.51 1.64
N ASP A 76 1.39 -16.26 0.35
CA ASP A 76 1.89 -17.25 -0.61
C ASP A 76 3.43 -17.23 -0.77
N ASN A 77 4.16 -16.49 0.08
CA ASN A 77 5.62 -16.32 -0.02
C ASN A 77 6.42 -16.78 1.20
N ASP A 78 5.90 -17.76 1.95
CA ASP A 78 6.69 -18.53 2.92
C ASP A 78 7.36 -19.73 2.22
N LYS A 79 8.11 -19.47 1.15
CA LYS A 79 9.20 -20.38 0.78
C LYS A 79 10.45 -19.75 1.37
N PRO A 80 10.95 -20.20 2.54
CA PRO A 80 12.30 -19.88 2.93
C PRO A 80 13.19 -20.28 1.75
N ASP A 81 14.06 -19.37 1.30
CA ASP A 81 15.18 -19.73 0.46
C ASP A 81 15.96 -20.78 1.28
N GLU A 82 15.71 -22.07 1.00
CA GLU A 82 16.56 -23.16 1.48
C GLU A 82 17.90 -22.94 0.78
N ASP A 83 18.79 -22.23 1.46
CA ASP A 83 20.21 -22.24 1.16
C ASP A 83 20.65 -23.72 1.29
N GLU A 84 20.57 -24.46 0.18
CA GLU A 84 21.17 -25.78 0.02
C GLU A 84 22.69 -25.61 0.14
N ASP A 85 23.19 -25.60 1.37
CA ASP A 85 24.60 -25.82 1.68
C ASP A 85 24.96 -27.28 1.31
N GLU A 86 25.21 -27.52 0.02
CA GLU A 86 25.89 -28.73 -0.48
C GLU A 86 27.33 -28.76 0.05
N ASN A 87 27.51 -29.17 1.31
CA ASN A 87 28.77 -29.72 1.79
C ASN A 87 28.88 -31.16 1.33
N ASN A 88 29.60 -31.38 0.23
CA ASN A 88 30.05 -32.72 -0.17
C ASN A 88 31.48 -32.92 0.38
N ASP A 89 31.60 -33.73 1.44
CA ASP A 89 32.85 -34.23 2.03
C ASP A 89 33.43 -35.40 1.21
#